data_AF-A0A1I0SH66-F1
#
_entry.id   AF-A0A1I0SH66-F1
#
_cell.length_a   1.000
_cell.length_b   1.000
_cell.length_c   1.000
_cell.angle_alpha   90.00
_cell.angle_beta   90.00
_cell.angle_gamma   90.00
#
_symmetry.space_group_name_H-M   'P 1'
#
loop_
_entity.id
_entity.type
_entity.pdbx_description
1 polymer ?
#
loop_
_entity_poly.entity_id
_entity_poly.type
_entity_poly.pdbx_seq_one_letter_code
_entity_poly.pdbx_strand_id
1 'polypeptide(L)' 'MMKARLTEEQIIGILQEHEAGAKCADLSRRHGMSEGTFCAWKAK' A
#
# COMPACT_ATOMS: atom_id res chain seq x y z
N MET A 1 4.58 15.25 -5.49
CA MET A 1 3.70 14.06 -5.55
C MET A 1 2.27 14.54 -5.40
N MET A 2 1.34 14.09 -6.25
CA MET A 2 -0.10 14.36 -6.02
C MET A 2 -0.43 14.00 -4.56
N LYS A 3 -1.23 14.83 -3.87
CA LYS A 3 -1.69 14.56 -2.50
C LYS A 3 -2.05 13.08 -2.37
N ALA A 4 -1.19 12.32 -1.68
CA ALA A 4 -1.44 10.91 -1.47
C ALA A 4 -2.77 10.80 -0.71
N ARG A 5 -3.71 10.04 -1.27
CA ARG A 5 -4.98 9.74 -0.58
C ARG A 5 -4.76 8.97 0.73
N LEU A 6 -3.56 8.43 0.91
CA LEU A 6 -3.12 7.66 2.06
C LEU A 6 -1.99 8.40 2.76
N THR A 7 -2.01 8.42 4.10
CA THR A 7 -0.94 9.02 4.91
C THR A 7 0.28 8.10 4.97
N GLU A 8 1.42 8.63 5.40
CA GLU A 8 2.65 7.83 5.56
C GLU A 8 2.45 6.69 6.57
N GLU A 9 1.71 6.90 7.67
CA GLU A 9 1.39 5.82 8.60
C GLU A 9 0.53 4.73 7.96
N GLN A 10 -0.42 5.10 7.10
CA GLN A 10 -1.22 4.12 6.37
C GLN A 10 -0.37 3.31 5.41
N ILE A 11 0.59 3.94 4.72
CA ILE A 11 1.52 3.24 3.82
C ILE A 11 2.37 2.23 4.61
N ILE A 12 2.91 2.63 5.76
CA ILE A 12 3.69 1.74 6.63
C ILE A 12 2.84 0.56 7.12
N GLY A 13 1.61 0.82 7.55
CA GLY A 13 0.68 -0.25 7.97
C GLY A 13 0.37 -1.24 6.85
N ILE A 14 0.16 -0.76 5.63
CA ILE A 14 -0.10 -1.60 4.46
C ILE A 14 1.14 -2.46 4.11
N LEU A 15 2.34 -1.89 4.21
CA LEU A 15 3.59 -2.65 4.01
C LEU A 15 3.75 -3.76 5.06
N GLN A 16 3.44 -3.47 6.33
CA GLN A 16 3.48 -4.48 7.40
C GLN A 16 2.42 -5.56 7.21
N GLU A 17 1.19 -5.23 6.81
CA GLU A 17 0.18 -6.25 6.49
C GLU A 17 0.65 -7.15 5.35
N HIS A 18 1.31 -6.60 4.33
CA HIS A 18 1.89 -7.39 3.25
C HIS A 18 3.00 -8.32 3.75
N GLU A 19 3.91 -7.84 4.60
CA GLU A 19 4.95 -8.66 5.23
C GLU A 19 4.37 -9.75 6.14
N ALA A 20 3.23 -9.49 6.78
CA ALA A 20 2.48 -10.49 7.55
C ALA A 20 1.76 -11.53 6.67
N GLY A 21 1.86 -11.42 5.34
CA GLY A 21 1.33 -12.39 4.38
C GLY A 21 0.05 -11.96 3.67
N ALA A 22 -0.40 -10.70 3.84
CA ALA A 22 -1.55 -10.20 3.10
C ALA A 22 -1.23 -10.09 1.60
N LYS A 23 -2.18 -10.51 0.76
CA LYS A 23 -2.04 -10.43 -0.69
C LYS A 23 -2.26 -9.00 -1.17
N CYS A 24 -1.47 -8.57 -2.16
CA CYS A 24 -1.61 -7.25 -2.77
C CYS A 24 -3.03 -6.96 -3.28
N ALA A 25 -3.72 -7.96 -3.82
CA ALA A 25 -5.11 -7.83 -4.28
C ALA A 25 -6.10 -7.50 -3.14
N ASP A 26 -5.90 -8.08 -1.95
CA ASP A 26 -6.74 -7.80 -0.78
C ASP A 26 -6.44 -6.41 -0.22
N LEU A 27 -5.16 -6.03 -0.16
CA LEU A 27 -4.75 -4.69 0.25
C LEU A 27 -5.26 -3.62 -0.73
N SER A 28 -5.22 -3.90 -2.03
CA SER A 28 -5.76 -3.04 -3.08
C SER A 28 -7.25 -2.77 -2.89
N ARG A 29 -8.04 -3.81 -2.61
CA ARG A 29 -9.48 -3.68 -2.31
C ARG A 29 -9.75 -2.97 -0.99
N ARG A 30 -9.02 -3.28 0.08
CA ARG A 30 -9.24 -2.71 1.43
C ARG A 30 -8.88 -1.23 1.50
N HIS A 31 -7.75 -0.86 0.92
CA HIS A 31 -7.20 0.49 1.03
C HIS A 31 -7.47 1.35 -0.20
N GLY A 32 -8.18 0.82 -1.20
CA GLY A 32 -8.52 1.57 -2.43
C GLY A 32 -7.29 2.01 -3.21
N MET A 33 -6.23 1.21 -3.17
CA MET A 33 -4.94 1.49 -3.81
C MET A 33 -4.71 0.56 -5.00
N SER A 34 -3.92 0.98 -5.98
CA SER A 34 -3.53 0.11 -7.09
C SER A 34 -2.25 -0.66 -6.76
N GLU A 35 -2.08 -1.86 -7.31
CA GLU A 35 -0.84 -2.64 -7.15
C GLU A 35 0.40 -1.87 -7.65
N GLY A 36 0.25 -1.05 -8.70
CA GLY A 36 1.32 -0.18 -9.17
C GLY A 36 1.78 0.86 -8.13
N THR A 37 0.85 1.38 -7.32
CA THR A 37 1.17 2.27 -6.20
C THR A 37 1.95 1.54 -5.12
N PHE A 38 1.54 0.32 -4.79
CA PHE A 38 2.23 -0.52 -3.83
C PHE A 38 3.66 -0.89 -4.29
N CYS A 39 3.82 -1.23 -5.57
CA CYS A 39 5.14 -1.49 -6.15
C CYS A 39 6.05 -0.25 -6.08
N ALA A 40 5.51 0.95 -6.34
CA ALA A 40 6.25 2.20 -6.22
C ALA A 40 6.71 2.50 -4.79
N TRP A 41 5.96 2.09 -3.75
CA TRP A 41 6.41 2.21 -2.36
C TRP A 41 7.52 1.23 -2.02
N LYS A 42 7.46 -0.02 -2.50
CA LYS A 42 8.53 -1.00 -2.30
C LYS A 42 9.82 -0.67 -3.05
N ALA A 43 9.73 0.09 -4.14
CA ALA A 43 10.87 0.52 -4.94
C ALA A 43 11.54 1.81 -4.41
N LYS A 44 10.94 2.46 -3.42
CA LYS A 44 11.44 3.69 -2.80
C LYS A 44 12.16 3.39 -1.49
#